data_AF-A0A3P8JS36-F1
#
_entry.id   AF-A0A3P8JS36-F1
#
_cell.length_a   1.000
_cell.length_b   1.000
_cell.length_c   1.000
_cell.angle_alpha   90.00
_cell.angle_beta   90.00
_cell.angle_gamma   90.00
#
_symmetry.space_group_name_H-M   'P 1'
#
loop_
_entity.id
_entity.type
_entity.pdbx_description
1 polymer ?
#
loop_
_entity_poly.entity_id
_entity_poly.type
_entity_poly.pdbx_seq_one_letter_code
_entity_poly.pdbx_strand_id
1 'polypeptide(L)'
;MADSTCAYGLDMTIHHNPPGFGYGNDVTGPMPEIRRLDQIRASLRDPHCEGPDEVYAIAMDVARMQDRDELKKRMLLFGVVTYAAGRLGEEPVRSQGHIHRISQHSGWSPPELYEIWQGKAIIYMQERVEDDPGRCFAVIAEPGDKVLVPPGWGHATISRRSRGAAHLRRLVRSGVWL
;
A
#
# COMPACT_ATOMS: atom_id res chain seq x y z
N MET A 1 -21.22 18.21 7.60
CA MET A 1 -21.30 17.10 6.61
C MET A 1 -20.73 15.89 7.32
N ALA A 2 -21.52 14.83 7.47
CA ALA A 2 -21.19 13.69 8.31
C ALA A 2 -19.92 13.01 7.80
N ASP A 3 -18.86 13.10 8.58
CA ASP A 3 -17.63 12.36 8.38
C ASP A 3 -17.99 10.89 8.60
N SER A 4 -18.15 10.13 7.52
CA SER A 4 -18.47 8.72 7.58
C SER A 4 -17.29 8.00 8.20
N THR A 5 -17.35 7.79 9.52
CA THR A 5 -16.50 6.86 10.27
C THR A 5 -16.81 5.44 9.80
N CYS A 6 -16.35 5.11 8.60
CA CYS A 6 -16.29 3.72 8.17
C CYS A 6 -15.31 3.04 9.10
N ALA A 7 -15.81 2.16 9.96
CA ALA A 7 -14.99 1.49 10.96
C ALA A 7 -14.08 0.47 10.26
N TYR A 8 -12.88 0.88 9.87
CA TYR A 8 -11.87 0.03 9.21
C TYR A 8 -11.24 -1.04 10.13
N GLY A 9 -11.84 -1.25 11.31
CA GLY A 9 -11.30 -2.05 12.40
C GLY A 9 -10.11 -1.41 13.12
N LEU A 10 -9.77 -0.16 12.78
CA LEU A 10 -8.71 0.67 13.36
C LEU A 10 -9.24 2.10 13.52
N ASP A 11 -9.05 2.70 14.70
CA ASP A 11 -9.34 4.13 14.92
C ASP A 11 -8.26 4.96 14.23
N MET A 12 -8.59 5.50 13.05
CA MET A 12 -7.65 6.26 12.23
C MET A 12 -8.37 7.40 11.51
N THR A 13 -7.69 8.53 11.42
CA THR A 13 -8.14 9.68 10.62
C THR A 13 -7.33 9.73 9.35
N ILE A 14 -7.98 9.81 8.19
CA ILE A 14 -7.29 9.85 6.90
C ILE A 14 -7.23 11.27 6.35
N HIS A 15 -6.06 11.68 5.87
CA HIS A 15 -5.82 12.97 5.23
C HIS A 15 -5.65 12.79 3.71
N HIS A 16 -6.31 13.63 2.93
CA HIS A 16 -6.33 13.54 1.47
C HIS A 16 -5.43 14.57 0.76
N ASN A 17 -5.11 15.69 1.44
CA ASN A 17 -4.26 16.73 0.90
C ASN A 17 -3.53 17.48 2.03
N PRO A 18 -2.23 17.22 2.26
CA PRO A 18 -1.43 16.13 1.67
C PRO A 18 -1.96 14.73 2.02
N PRO A 19 -1.61 13.67 1.25
CA PRO A 19 -1.95 12.30 1.60
C PRO A 19 -1.30 11.91 2.92
N GLY A 20 -2.07 11.33 3.84
CA GLY A 20 -1.57 10.91 5.14
C GLY A 20 -2.64 10.30 6.02
N PHE A 21 -2.30 10.03 7.27
CA PHE A 21 -3.23 9.56 8.28
C PHE A 21 -2.69 9.78 9.69
N GLY A 22 -3.61 9.90 10.64
CA GLY A 22 -3.34 9.92 12.07
C GLY A 22 -3.90 8.69 12.77
N TYR A 23 -3.29 8.31 13.88
CA TYR A 23 -3.74 7.20 14.73
C TYR A 23 -4.62 7.73 15.86
N GLY A 24 -5.73 7.05 16.12
CA GLY A 24 -6.54 7.26 17.31
C GLY A 24 -5.90 6.67 18.57
N ASN A 25 -6.63 6.69 19.67
CA ASN A 25 -6.06 6.38 20.99
C ASN A 25 -5.73 4.89 21.18
N ASP A 26 -6.36 3.98 20.44
CA ASP A 26 -6.16 2.54 20.54
C ASP A 26 -5.27 1.96 19.41
N VAL A 27 -4.78 2.82 18.51
CA VAL A 27 -3.90 2.45 17.40
C VAL A 27 -2.50 3.01 17.62
N THR A 28 -1.50 2.19 17.33
CA THR A 28 -0.08 2.58 17.34
C THR A 28 0.53 2.34 15.97
N GLY A 29 1.54 3.14 15.62
CA GLY A 29 2.32 3.00 14.40
C GLY A 29 3.39 4.09 14.34
N PRO A 30 4.38 3.95 13.46
CA PRO A 30 5.39 4.99 13.25
C PRO A 30 4.79 6.20 12.52
N MET A 31 5.56 7.29 12.50
CA MET A 31 5.24 8.44 11.64
C MET A 31 5.18 7.98 10.17
N PRO A 32 4.12 8.34 9.41
CA PRO A 32 4.01 7.95 8.01
C PRO A 32 5.20 8.44 7.19
N GLU A 33 5.78 7.53 6.40
CA GLU A 33 6.77 7.86 5.41
C GLU A 33 6.09 8.39 4.16
N ILE A 34 6.51 9.58 3.71
CA ILE A 34 6.00 10.20 2.49
C ILE A 34 6.91 9.83 1.32
N ARG A 35 6.32 9.19 0.31
CA ARG A 35 7.01 8.82 -0.93
C ARG A 35 6.76 9.88 -1.98
N ARG A 36 7.83 10.59 -2.32
CA ARG A 36 7.81 11.72 -3.25
C ARG A 36 7.98 11.27 -4.69
N LEU A 37 7.53 12.11 -5.63
CA LEU A 37 7.63 11.85 -7.06
C LEU A 37 9.06 11.51 -7.48
N ASP A 38 10.03 12.32 -7.05
CA ASP A 38 11.45 12.14 -7.40
C ASP A 38 12.01 10.78 -6.97
N GLN A 39 11.46 10.17 -5.92
CA GLN A 39 11.93 8.88 -5.41
C GLN A 39 11.42 7.70 -6.26
N ILE A 40 10.35 7.88 -7.02
CA ILE A 40 9.74 6.79 -7.81
C ILE A 40 9.95 6.93 -9.32
N ARG A 41 10.55 8.04 -9.80
CA ARG A 41 10.76 8.36 -11.22
C ARG A 41 11.33 7.22 -12.04
N ALA A 42 12.33 6.52 -11.52
CA ALA A 42 12.98 5.40 -12.21
C ALA A 42 12.03 4.24 -12.54
N SER A 43 10.90 4.12 -11.83
CA SER A 43 9.88 3.11 -12.10
C SER A 43 8.78 3.59 -13.04
N LEU A 44 8.69 4.89 -13.35
CA LEU A 44 7.63 5.49 -14.16
C LEU A 44 7.86 5.25 -15.65
N ARG A 45 6.77 5.18 -16.42
CA ARG A 45 6.83 5.10 -17.88
C ARG A 45 7.48 6.34 -18.47
N ASP A 46 7.17 7.50 -17.90
CA ASP A 46 7.84 8.76 -18.18
C ASP A 46 8.50 9.29 -16.88
N PRO A 47 9.83 9.13 -16.71
CA PRO A 47 10.55 9.62 -15.55
C PRO A 47 10.51 11.14 -15.38
N HIS A 48 10.23 11.89 -16.45
CA HIS A 48 10.18 13.36 -16.45
C HIS A 48 8.78 13.91 -16.28
N CYS A 49 7.79 13.05 -16.05
CA CYS A 49 6.41 13.49 -15.89
C CYS A 49 6.23 14.44 -14.70
N GLU A 50 5.21 15.28 -14.80
CA GLU A 50 4.67 16.06 -13.69
C GLU A 50 3.59 15.28 -12.93
N GLY A 51 3.33 15.67 -11.69
CA GLY A 51 2.34 15.03 -10.83
C GLY A 51 2.39 15.59 -9.42
N PRO A 52 1.65 15.02 -8.46
CA PRO A 52 1.77 15.40 -7.06
C PRO A 52 3.19 15.15 -6.54
N ASP A 53 3.76 16.14 -5.84
CA ASP A 53 5.08 16.02 -5.21
C ASP A 53 5.13 14.89 -4.18
N GLU A 54 4.07 14.76 -3.38
CA GLU A 54 3.86 13.67 -2.43
C GLU A 54 2.89 12.67 -3.06
N VAL A 55 3.40 11.49 -3.46
CA VAL A 55 2.65 10.53 -4.27
C VAL A 55 1.82 9.59 -3.39
N TYR A 56 2.39 9.12 -2.30
CA TYR A 56 1.68 8.30 -1.31
C TYR A 56 2.35 8.37 0.06
N ALA A 57 1.57 8.17 1.12
CA ALA A 57 2.05 8.05 2.49
C ALA A 57 1.88 6.61 2.95
N ILE A 58 2.90 6.04 3.58
CA ILE A 58 2.89 4.65 4.06
C ILE A 58 3.43 4.55 5.49
N ALA A 59 2.79 3.74 6.31
CA ALA A 59 3.33 3.34 7.59
C ALA A 59 3.22 1.82 7.72
N MET A 60 4.34 1.21 8.07
CA MET A 60 4.39 -0.21 8.44
C MET A 60 4.44 -0.32 9.96
N ASP A 61 4.09 -1.47 10.54
CA ASP A 61 4.00 -1.68 11.99
C ASP A 61 2.85 -0.91 12.66
N VAL A 62 1.75 -0.73 11.92
CA VAL A 62 0.49 -0.25 12.47
C VAL A 62 -0.20 -1.40 13.21
N ALA A 63 -0.74 -1.16 14.39
CA ALA A 63 -1.48 -2.17 15.15
C ALA A 63 -2.51 -1.52 16.08
N ARG A 64 -3.61 -2.22 16.37
CA ARG A 64 -4.32 -1.94 17.62
C ARG A 64 -3.42 -2.34 18.78
N MET A 65 -3.40 -1.54 19.84
CA MET A 65 -2.53 -1.80 20.99
C MET A 65 -2.70 -3.21 21.55
N GLN A 66 -3.94 -3.70 21.63
CA GLN A 66 -4.26 -5.04 22.11
C GLN A 66 -3.78 -6.20 21.19
N ASP A 67 -3.60 -5.94 19.89
CA ASP A 67 -3.22 -6.98 18.91
C ASP A 67 -1.71 -7.02 18.66
N ARG A 68 -0.96 -6.04 19.18
CA ARG A 68 0.46 -5.83 18.87
C ARG A 68 1.33 -7.05 19.20
N ASP A 69 1.13 -7.65 20.38
CA ASP A 69 1.90 -8.81 20.80
C ASP A 69 1.60 -10.04 19.94
N GLU A 70 0.35 -10.20 19.50
CA GLU A 70 -0.05 -11.31 18.65
C GLU A 70 0.50 -11.17 17.22
N LEU A 71 0.46 -9.95 16.66
CA LEU A 71 1.11 -9.64 15.39
C LEU A 71 2.61 -9.95 15.46
N LYS A 72 3.29 -9.50 16.53
CA LYS A 72 4.72 -9.77 16.73
C LYS A 72 5.00 -11.26 16.87
N LYS A 73 4.23 -11.99 17.66
CA LYS A 73 4.37 -13.44 17.87
C LYS A 73 4.22 -14.23 16.57
N ARG A 74 3.30 -13.81 15.69
CA ARG A 74 3.07 -14.44 14.38
C ARG A 74 4.02 -13.96 13.29
N MET A 75 4.86 -12.99 13.62
CA MET A 75 5.66 -12.23 12.68
C MET A 75 4.79 -11.67 11.55
N LEU A 76 3.73 -10.91 11.89
CA LEU A 76 2.87 -10.20 10.95
C LEU A 76 3.15 -8.69 11.05
N LEU A 77 3.20 -8.01 9.91
CA LEU A 77 3.44 -6.57 9.78
C LEU A 77 2.25 -5.92 9.11
N PHE A 78 1.44 -5.27 9.91
CA PHE A 78 0.30 -4.57 9.39
C PHE A 78 0.71 -3.14 8.96
N GLY A 79 0.30 -2.71 7.77
CA GLY A 79 0.66 -1.43 7.18
C GLY A 79 -0.54 -0.72 6.55
N VAL A 80 -0.47 0.60 6.52
CA VAL A 80 -1.51 1.48 5.96
C VAL A 80 -0.86 2.37 4.92
N VAL A 81 -1.55 2.56 3.80
CA VAL A 81 -1.06 3.43 2.73
C VAL A 81 -2.19 4.25 2.11
N THR A 82 -1.90 5.50 1.84
CA THR A 82 -2.82 6.45 1.20
C THR A 82 -2.15 7.06 -0.03
N TYR A 83 -2.91 7.22 -1.11
CA TYR A 83 -2.38 7.73 -2.37
C TYR A 83 -2.89 9.14 -2.66
N ALA A 84 -2.04 9.99 -3.23
CA ALA A 84 -2.48 11.29 -3.71
C ALA A 84 -3.57 11.14 -4.78
N ALA A 85 -4.43 12.17 -4.86
CA ALA A 85 -5.34 12.32 -5.99
C ALA A 85 -4.56 12.81 -7.23
N GLY A 86 -5.07 12.51 -8.42
CA GLY A 86 -4.51 13.00 -9.67
C GLY A 86 -3.84 11.92 -10.52
N ARG A 87 -2.75 12.29 -11.18
CA ARG A 87 -2.01 11.49 -12.16
C ARG A 87 -0.51 11.80 -12.08
N LEU A 88 0.29 10.88 -12.62
CA LEU A 88 1.73 11.02 -12.88
C LEU A 88 1.89 11.10 -14.40
N GLY A 89 1.86 12.32 -14.96
CA GLY A 89 1.66 12.56 -16.38
C GLY A 89 0.39 11.86 -16.89
N GLU A 90 0.58 10.89 -17.78
CA GLU A 90 -0.51 10.08 -18.33
C GLU A 90 -0.86 8.85 -17.48
N GLU A 91 0.00 8.48 -16.52
CA GLU A 91 -0.22 7.34 -15.63
C GLU A 91 -1.14 7.71 -14.45
N PRO A 92 -1.95 6.76 -13.93
CA PRO A 92 -2.54 6.90 -12.61
C PRO A 92 -1.47 6.96 -11.52
N VAL A 93 -1.79 7.61 -10.40
CA VAL A 93 -0.95 7.56 -9.19
C VAL A 93 -0.78 6.11 -8.74
N ARG A 94 0.46 5.70 -8.43
CA ARG A 94 0.78 4.33 -8.02
C ARG A 94 1.99 4.27 -7.11
N SER A 95 2.16 3.13 -6.44
CA SER A 95 3.40 2.82 -5.72
C SER A 95 4.56 2.58 -6.67
N GLN A 96 5.78 2.66 -6.16
CA GLN A 96 7.00 2.27 -6.89
C GLN A 96 6.93 0.82 -7.41
N GLY A 97 6.33 -0.07 -6.63
CA GLY A 97 6.31 -1.51 -6.87
C GLY A 97 7.59 -2.19 -6.41
N HIS A 98 7.50 -3.48 -6.06
CA HIS A 98 8.63 -4.27 -5.55
C HIS A 98 8.26 -5.76 -5.49
N ILE A 99 9.27 -6.60 -5.32
CA ILE A 99 9.15 -8.00 -4.92
C ILE A 99 9.66 -8.13 -3.48
N HIS A 100 9.02 -8.98 -2.67
CA HIS A 100 9.49 -9.21 -1.31
C HIS A 100 10.79 -10.01 -1.31
N ARG A 101 11.69 -9.64 -0.39
CA ARG A 101 12.87 -10.45 -0.10
C ARG A 101 12.43 -11.80 0.48
N ILE A 102 13.18 -12.85 0.16
CA ILE A 102 13.04 -14.15 0.80
C ILE A 102 13.28 -13.99 2.31
N SER A 103 12.27 -14.35 3.11
CA SER A 103 12.37 -14.26 4.57
C SER A 103 13.37 -15.29 5.09
N GLN A 104 14.30 -14.86 5.95
CA GLN A 104 15.22 -15.76 6.64
C GLN A 104 14.49 -16.77 7.54
N HIS A 105 13.32 -16.40 8.07
CA HIS A 105 12.54 -17.25 8.95
C HIS A 105 11.86 -18.40 8.19
N SER A 106 11.24 -18.10 7.04
CA SER A 106 10.42 -19.08 6.33
C SER A 106 11.08 -19.71 5.10
N GLY A 107 12.15 -19.11 4.57
CA GLY A 107 12.84 -19.59 3.36
C GLY A 107 12.10 -19.27 2.05
N TRP A 108 11.06 -18.43 2.08
CA TRP A 108 10.32 -18.00 0.89
C TRP A 108 9.96 -16.51 0.97
N SER A 109 9.72 -15.90 -0.19
CA SER A 109 9.23 -14.51 -0.31
C SER A 109 7.83 -14.43 0.29
N PRO A 110 7.60 -13.69 1.39
CA PRO A 110 6.30 -13.68 2.05
C PRO A 110 5.17 -13.20 1.14
N PRO A 111 3.92 -13.66 1.37
CA PRO A 111 2.78 -13.19 0.61
C PRO A 111 2.29 -11.87 1.21
N GLU A 112 1.32 -11.28 0.53
CA GLU A 112 0.78 -9.96 0.84
C GLU A 112 -0.73 -10.00 0.73
N LEU A 113 -1.45 -9.57 1.76
CA LEU A 113 -2.89 -9.42 1.67
C LEU A 113 -3.26 -7.93 1.70
N TYR A 114 -3.79 -7.44 0.59
CA TYR A 114 -4.41 -6.12 0.53
C TYR A 114 -5.86 -6.19 0.97
N GLU A 115 -6.32 -5.14 1.64
CA GLU A 115 -7.74 -4.85 1.82
C GLU A 115 -8.00 -3.39 1.44
N ILE A 116 -8.96 -3.15 0.55
CA ILE A 116 -9.27 -1.78 0.11
C ILE A 116 -10.25 -1.17 1.09
N TRP A 117 -9.95 0.04 1.57
CA TRP A 117 -10.78 0.74 2.56
C TRP A 117 -11.61 1.85 1.93
N GLN A 118 -11.01 2.61 1.01
CA GLN A 118 -11.70 3.65 0.27
C GLN A 118 -11.18 3.77 -1.15
N GLY A 119 -12.04 4.30 -2.03
CA GLY A 119 -11.73 4.47 -3.43
C GLY A 119 -11.65 3.14 -4.16
N LYS A 120 -10.94 3.13 -5.29
CA LYS A 120 -10.78 1.96 -6.14
C LYS A 120 -9.31 1.76 -6.45
N ALA A 121 -8.84 0.54 -6.33
CA ALA A 121 -7.45 0.20 -6.59
C ALA A 121 -7.33 -0.86 -7.68
N ILE A 122 -6.17 -0.89 -8.33
CA ILE A 122 -5.72 -2.04 -9.10
C ILE A 122 -4.47 -2.58 -8.40
N ILE A 123 -4.52 -3.83 -7.96
CA ILE A 123 -3.34 -4.56 -7.50
C ILE A 123 -2.76 -5.27 -8.71
N TYR A 124 -1.67 -4.71 -9.24
CA TYR A 124 -0.91 -5.30 -10.31
C TYR A 124 0.15 -6.23 -9.73
N MET A 125 0.28 -7.44 -10.29
CA MET A 125 1.30 -8.40 -9.90
C MET A 125 1.85 -9.16 -11.10
N GLN A 126 3.14 -9.49 -11.07
CA GLN A 126 3.86 -10.20 -12.12
C GLN A 126 4.83 -11.24 -11.55
N GLU A 127 5.11 -12.30 -12.31
CA GLU A 127 5.98 -13.40 -11.87
C GLU A 127 7.44 -13.00 -11.72
N ARG A 128 7.95 -12.19 -12.66
CA ARG A 128 9.36 -11.79 -12.71
C ARG A 128 9.48 -10.28 -12.76
N VAL A 129 10.55 -9.75 -12.17
CA VAL A 129 10.93 -8.32 -12.22
C VAL A 129 12.03 -8.10 -13.26
N GLU A 130 11.83 -8.70 -14.43
CA GLU A 130 12.72 -8.67 -15.59
C GLU A 130 11.94 -8.11 -16.79
N ASP A 131 12.63 -7.88 -17.92
CA ASP A 131 11.98 -7.38 -19.14
C ASP A 131 10.89 -8.31 -19.68
N ASP A 132 11.05 -9.63 -19.48
CA ASP A 132 9.97 -10.61 -19.66
C ASP A 132 9.35 -10.93 -18.28
N PRO A 133 8.20 -10.33 -17.96
CA PRO A 133 7.57 -10.47 -16.65
C PRO A 133 6.87 -11.82 -16.46
N GLY A 134 6.74 -12.63 -17.52
CA GLY A 134 5.92 -13.84 -17.51
C GLY A 134 4.43 -13.51 -17.39
N ARG A 135 3.72 -14.21 -16.50
CA ARG A 135 2.31 -13.94 -16.25
C ARG A 135 2.14 -12.65 -15.44
N CYS A 136 1.22 -11.81 -15.89
CA CYS A 136 0.81 -10.60 -15.18
C CYS A 136 -0.69 -10.62 -14.90
N PHE A 137 -1.08 -10.16 -13.72
CA PHE A 137 -2.47 -9.97 -13.34
C PHE A 137 -2.70 -8.54 -12.87
N ALA A 138 -3.86 -7.99 -13.23
CA ALA A 138 -4.33 -6.70 -12.75
C ALA A 138 -5.70 -6.90 -12.10
N VAL A 139 -5.74 -6.92 -10.77
CA VAL A 139 -6.97 -7.15 -10.01
C VAL A 139 -7.57 -5.81 -9.62
N ILE A 140 -8.75 -5.50 -10.15
CA ILE A 140 -9.52 -4.32 -9.75
C ILE A 140 -10.23 -4.64 -8.44
N ALA A 141 -10.05 -3.79 -7.44
CA ALA A 141 -10.61 -3.97 -6.09
C ALA A 141 -11.27 -2.67 -5.57
N GLU A 142 -12.38 -2.83 -4.86
CA GLU A 142 -13.22 -1.80 -4.25
C GLU A 142 -13.31 -1.98 -2.72
N PRO A 143 -13.89 -1.03 -1.96
CA PRO A 143 -13.90 -1.11 -0.51
C PRO A 143 -14.47 -2.43 0.03
N GLY A 144 -13.72 -3.08 0.92
CA GLY A 144 -14.03 -4.40 1.49
C GLY A 144 -13.36 -5.58 0.77
N ASP A 145 -12.96 -5.41 -0.50
CA ASP A 145 -12.28 -6.44 -1.27
C ASP A 145 -10.91 -6.75 -0.69
N LYS A 146 -10.52 -8.02 -0.81
CA LYS A 146 -9.24 -8.55 -0.36
C LYS A 146 -8.50 -9.18 -1.52
N VAL A 147 -7.24 -8.79 -1.70
CA VAL A 147 -6.40 -9.29 -2.81
C VAL A 147 -5.12 -9.87 -2.24
N LEU A 148 -4.88 -11.15 -2.51
CA LEU A 148 -3.65 -11.85 -2.13
C LEU A 148 -2.64 -11.75 -3.27
N VAL A 149 -1.45 -11.20 -3.00
CA VAL A 149 -0.29 -11.38 -3.89
C VAL A 149 0.46 -12.65 -3.46
N PRO A 150 0.71 -13.58 -4.39
CA PRO A 150 1.42 -14.81 -4.08
C PRO A 150 2.90 -14.59 -3.72
N PRO A 151 3.52 -15.58 -3.07
CA PRO A 151 4.97 -15.58 -2.81
C PRO A 151 5.80 -15.40 -4.08
N GLY A 152 6.75 -14.48 -4.05
CA GLY A 152 7.73 -14.28 -5.13
C GLY A 152 7.23 -13.43 -6.29
N TRP A 153 6.07 -12.79 -6.18
CA TRP A 153 5.52 -11.94 -7.25
C TRP A 153 5.89 -10.48 -7.01
N GLY A 154 6.43 -9.83 -8.04
CA GLY A 154 6.56 -8.38 -8.07
C GLY A 154 5.19 -7.74 -8.14
N HIS A 155 4.93 -6.69 -7.36
CA HIS A 155 3.60 -6.09 -7.28
C HIS A 155 3.65 -4.59 -7.03
N ALA A 156 2.60 -3.91 -7.52
CA ALA A 156 2.37 -2.48 -7.33
C ALA A 156 0.89 -2.21 -7.14
N THR A 157 0.56 -1.24 -6.30
CA THR A 157 -0.80 -0.74 -6.17
C THR A 157 -0.98 0.52 -7.00
N ILE A 158 -2.05 0.55 -7.79
CA ILE A 158 -2.39 1.65 -8.68
C ILE A 158 -3.72 2.23 -8.22
N SER A 159 -3.74 3.52 -7.92
CA SER A 159 -4.93 4.26 -7.54
C SER A 159 -5.80 4.51 -8.78
N ARG A 160 -7.06 4.04 -8.75
CA ARG A 160 -7.99 4.19 -9.87
C ARG A 160 -8.92 5.36 -9.61
N ARG A 161 -8.90 6.30 -10.55
CA ARG A 161 -9.59 7.60 -10.51
C ARG A 161 -11.08 7.49 -10.13
N SER A 162 -11.48 8.08 -9.01
CA SER A 162 -12.83 8.63 -8.81
C SER A 162 -12.81 9.75 -7.76
N ARG A 163 -12.55 11.00 -8.17
CA ARG A 163 -12.74 12.27 -7.40
C ARG A 163 -12.31 12.27 -5.91
N GLY A 164 -11.39 11.39 -5.53
CA GLY A 164 -10.94 11.15 -4.17
C GLY A 164 -9.79 10.14 -4.18
N ALA A 165 -8.87 10.31 -3.23
CA ALA A 165 -7.72 9.45 -3.01
C ALA A 165 -8.13 7.99 -2.75
N ALA A 166 -7.34 7.03 -3.24
CA ALA A 166 -7.47 5.64 -2.82
C ALA A 166 -6.78 5.48 -1.47
N HIS A 167 -7.49 4.89 -0.52
CA HIS A 167 -6.97 4.58 0.82
C HIS A 167 -7.06 3.09 1.01
N LEU A 168 -5.94 2.48 1.32
CA LEU A 168 -5.88 1.03 1.39
C LEU A 168 -5.03 0.53 2.53
N ARG A 169 -5.45 -0.64 2.94
CA ARG A 169 -4.83 -1.46 3.95
C ARG A 169 -3.85 -2.40 3.26
N ARG A 170 -2.66 -2.51 3.83
CA ARG A 170 -1.62 -3.42 3.37
C ARG A 170 -1.23 -4.35 4.54
N LEU A 171 -1.65 -5.61 4.54
CA LEU A 171 -1.22 -6.60 5.54
C LEU A 171 -0.08 -7.44 4.96
N VAL A 172 1.13 -7.17 5.46
CA VAL A 172 2.37 -7.90 5.12
C VAL A 172 2.71 -8.83 6.28
N ARG A 173 3.52 -9.87 6.05
CA ARG A 173 4.16 -10.63 7.14
C ARG A 173 5.39 -9.85 7.66
N SER A 174 5.60 -9.69 8.97
CA SER A 174 6.81 -9.03 9.49
C SER A 174 8.04 -9.89 9.27
N GLY A 175 9.11 -9.24 8.81
CA GLY A 175 10.31 -9.88 8.26
C GLY A 175 10.56 -9.61 6.76
N VAL A 176 9.74 -8.77 6.12
CA VAL A 176 9.86 -8.37 4.70
C VAL A 176 10.76 -7.15 4.47
N TRP A 177 11.09 -6.42 5.54
CA TRP A 177 11.91 -5.20 5.50
C TRP A 177 13.26 -5.39 6.19
N LEU A 178 14.09 -6.31 5.70
CA LEU A 178 15.54 -6.31 5.93
C LEU A 178 16.25 -6.93 4.73
#